data_AF-A0A2Z4XWQ1-F1
#
_entry.id   AF-A0A2Z4XWQ1-F1
#
_cell.length_a   1.000
_cell.length_b   1.000
_cell.length_c   1.000
_cell.angle_alpha   90.00
_cell.angle_beta   90.00
_cell.angle_gamma   90.00
#
_symmetry.space_group_name_H-M   'P 1'
#
loop_
_entity.id
_entity.type
_entity.pdbx_description
1 polymer ?
#
loop_
_entity_poly.entity_id
_entity_poly.type
_entity_poly.pdbx_seq_one_letter_code
_entity_poly.pdbx_strand_id
1 'polypeptide(L)'
;MQENIYFITINTENTLCVLQRIASVLSRNRINIEQLTVFETANKGISHFNLVVHGTQEKIEKIVKKLANVIEVIDINITSTIPMTGTVNSKTAHAVKTSLKKAA
;
A
#
# COMPACT_ATOMS: atom_id res chain seq x y z
N MET A 1 19.26 10.07 2.04
CA MET A 1 18.18 9.24 1.47
C MET A 1 16.92 10.07 1.51
N GLN A 2 16.24 10.28 0.38
CA GLN A 2 14.97 11.01 0.36
C GLN A 2 13.87 10.11 0.94
N GLU A 3 13.21 10.60 1.99
CA GLU A 3 11.99 9.99 2.52
C GLU A 3 10.79 10.62 1.81
N ASN A 4 9.92 9.75 1.31
CA ASN A 4 8.70 10.15 0.61
C ASN A 4 7.49 9.56 1.33
N ILE A 5 6.34 10.17 1.11
CA ILE A 5 5.05 9.66 1.55
C ILE A 5 4.51 8.73 0.45
N TYR A 6 4.11 7.53 0.83
CA TYR A 6 3.55 6.53 -0.07
C TYR A 6 2.11 6.22 0.30
N PHE A 7 1.26 6.24 -0.71
CA PHE A 7 -0.14 5.80 -0.63
C PHE A 7 -0.22 4.37 -1.13
N ILE A 8 -0.59 3.45 -0.24
CA ILE A 8 -0.71 2.03 -0.50
C ILE A 8 -2.18 1.65 -0.28
N THR A 9 -2.82 1.11 -1.30
CA THR A 9 -4.16 0.54 -1.20
C THR A 9 -4.09 -0.97 -1.28
N ILE A 10 -4.75 -1.67 -0.38
CA ILE A 10 -4.75 -3.14 -0.30
C ILE A 10 -6.20 -3.63 -0.31
N ASN A 11 -6.53 -4.52 -1.26
CA ASN A 11 -7.78 -5.24 -1.27
C ASN A 11 -7.57 -6.61 -0.64
N THR A 12 -8.44 -6.98 0.30
CA THR A 12 -8.34 -8.25 1.02
C THR A 12 -9.68 -8.93 1.17
N GLU A 13 -9.67 -10.25 1.34
CA GLU A 13 -10.84 -10.97 1.82
C GLU A 13 -11.13 -10.60 3.28
N ASN A 14 -12.40 -10.28 3.57
CA ASN A 14 -12.86 -9.91 4.89
C ASN A 14 -12.98 -11.16 5.78
N THR A 15 -11.84 -11.60 6.29
CA THR A 15 -11.69 -12.75 7.19
C THR A 15 -11.19 -12.32 8.56
N LEU A 16 -11.36 -13.19 9.55
CA LEU A 16 -10.86 -12.95 10.90
C LEU A 16 -9.35 -12.67 10.90
N CYS A 17 -8.92 -11.75 11.76
CA CYS A 17 -7.52 -11.41 11.99
C CYS A 17 -6.75 -10.85 10.78
N VAL A 18 -7.41 -10.46 9.68
CA VAL A 18 -6.73 -9.86 8.51
C VAL A 18 -6.01 -8.54 8.87
N LEU A 19 -6.66 -7.67 9.66
CA LEU A 19 -6.06 -6.43 10.14
C LEU A 19 -4.80 -6.70 10.98
N GLN A 20 -4.85 -7.68 11.88
CA GLN A 20 -3.72 -8.03 12.75
C GLN A 20 -2.53 -8.54 11.93
N ARG A 21 -2.78 -9.31 10.86
CA ARG A 21 -1.73 -9.80 9.96
C ARG A 21 -1.06 -8.67 9.20
N ILE A 22 -1.84 -7.75 8.63
CA ILE A 22 -1.31 -6.55 7.96
C ILE A 22 -0.52 -5.69 8.95
N ALA A 23 -1.08 -5.42 10.13
CA ALA A 23 -0.43 -4.65 11.18
C ALA A 23 0.89 -5.30 11.64
N SER A 24 0.96 -6.64 11.73
CA SER A 24 2.18 -7.37 12.06
C SER A 24 3.29 -7.18 11.01
N VAL A 25 2.93 -7.19 9.72
CA VAL A 25 3.88 -6.89 8.64
C VAL A 25 4.39 -5.45 8.75
N LEU A 26 3.52 -4.49 9.02
CA LEU A 26 3.93 -3.08 9.15
C LEU A 26 4.83 -2.86 10.38
N SER A 27 4.43 -3.39 11.53
CA SER A 27 5.17 -3.27 12.80
C SER A 27 6.56 -3.89 12.72
N ARG A 28 6.68 -5.09 12.11
CA ARG A 28 7.97 -5.79 11.95
C ARG A 28 8.97 -4.99 11.09
N ASN A 29 8.48 -4.24 10.11
CA ASN A 29 9.33 -3.44 9.22
C ASN A 29 9.66 -2.05 9.77
N ARG A 30 9.20 -1.71 11.00
CA ARG A 30 9.50 -0.46 11.71
C ARG A 30 9.17 0.79 10.89
N ILE A 31 7.97 0.84 10.32
CA ILE A 31 7.53 1.93 9.46
C ILE A 31 6.46 2.75 10.14
N ASN A 32 6.60 4.07 9.97
CA ASN A 32 5.66 5.02 10.54
C ASN A 32 4.43 5.11 9.64
N ILE A 33 3.26 4.91 10.26
CA ILE A 33 1.96 5.00 9.61
C ILE A 33 1.42 6.40 9.89
N GLU A 34 1.12 7.16 8.83
CA GLU A 34 0.47 8.46 8.93
C GLU A 34 -1.05 8.29 9.02
N GLN A 35 -1.58 7.39 8.20
CA GLN A 35 -3.00 7.10 8.14
C GLN A 35 -3.23 5.62 7.80
N LEU A 36 -4.20 5.02 8.48
CA LEU A 36 -4.75 3.71 8.13
C LEU A 36 -6.28 3.82 8.18
N THR A 37 -6.93 3.50 7.08
CA THR A 37 -8.40 3.49 6.97
C THR A 37 -8.83 2.16 6.38
N VAL A 38 -9.84 1.53 6.98
CA VAL A 38 -10.36 0.24 6.55
C VAL A 38 -11.87 0.36 6.38
N PHE A 39 -12.39 -0.12 5.27
CA PHE A 39 -13.82 -0.15 4.99
C PHE A 39 -14.16 -1.33 4.08
N GLU A 40 -15.42 -1.79 4.13
CA GLU A 40 -15.91 -2.80 3.20
C GLU A 40 -16.18 -2.17 1.83
N THR A 41 -15.82 -2.88 0.76
CA THR A 41 -16.08 -2.43 -0.61
C THR A 41 -17.54 -2.69 -1.02
N ALA A 42 -17.92 -2.28 -2.24
CA ALA A 42 -19.22 -2.62 -2.82
C ALA A 42 -19.44 -4.15 -2.94
N ASN A 43 -18.35 -4.92 -3.01
CA ASN A 43 -18.40 -6.38 -3.02
C ASN A 43 -18.35 -6.90 -1.59
N LYS A 44 -19.45 -7.56 -1.17
CA LYS A 44 -19.56 -8.14 0.16
C LYS A 44 -18.43 -9.12 0.42
N GLY A 45 -17.79 -9.00 1.58
CA GLY A 45 -16.68 -9.86 1.96
C GLY A 45 -15.32 -9.43 1.42
N ILE A 46 -15.20 -8.26 0.78
CA ILE A 46 -13.91 -7.66 0.40
C ILE A 46 -13.71 -6.36 1.19
N SER A 47 -12.61 -6.28 1.92
CA SER A 47 -12.20 -5.11 2.69
C SER A 47 -11.09 -4.34 1.96
N HIS A 48 -11.25 -3.03 1.89
CA HIS A 48 -10.29 -2.08 1.34
C HIS A 48 -9.50 -1.41 2.47
N PHE A 49 -8.19 -1.43 2.34
CA PHE A 49 -7.25 -0.81 3.27
C PHE A 49 -6.54 0.32 2.55
N ASN A 50 -6.71 1.53 3.06
CA ASN A 50 -5.94 2.70 2.65
C ASN A 50 -4.87 2.98 3.69
N LEU A 51 -3.62 2.93 3.26
CA LEU A 51 -2.45 3.11 4.11
C LEU A 51 -1.59 4.24 3.56
N VAL A 52 -1.25 5.19 4.42
CA VAL A 52 -0.30 6.27 4.13
C VAL A 52 0.91 6.06 5.04
N VAL A 53 2.09 5.90 4.44
CA VAL A 53 3.34 5.58 5.16
C VAL A 53 4.51 6.43 4.70
N HIS A 54 5.42 6.72 5.61
CA HIS A 54 6.67 7.41 5.33
C HIS A 54 7.83 6.41 5.23
N GLY A 55 8.66 6.55 4.22
CA GLY A 55 9.87 5.76 4.12
C GLY A 55 10.69 6.01 2.87
N THR A 56 11.74 5.20 2.71
CA THR A 56 12.53 5.14 1.48
C THR A 56 11.93 4.12 0.52
N GLN A 57 12.15 4.30 -0.79
CA GLN A 57 11.65 3.39 -1.82
C GLN A 57 12.02 1.91 -1.53
N GLU A 58 13.27 1.65 -1.14
CA GLU A 58 13.73 0.30 -0.82
C GLU A 58 12.95 -0.34 0.34
N LYS A 59 12.57 0.43 1.35
CA LYS A 59 11.77 -0.06 2.48
C LYS A 59 10.36 -0.40 2.02
N ILE A 60 9.73 0.47 1.23
CA ILE A 60 8.38 0.26 0.71
C ILE A 60 8.31 -0.98 -0.18
N GLU A 61 9.26 -1.16 -1.10
CA GLU A 61 9.32 -2.35 -1.94
C GLU A 61 9.42 -3.65 -1.13
N LYS A 62 10.19 -3.63 -0.02
CA LYS A 62 10.29 -4.78 0.89
C LYS A 62 8.97 -5.06 1.60
N ILE A 63 8.26 -4.04 2.08
CA ILE A 63 6.94 -4.23 2.71
C ILE A 63 5.95 -4.81 1.71
N VAL A 64 5.87 -4.25 0.50
CA VAL A 64 4.89 -4.65 -0.51
C VAL A 64 5.08 -6.12 -0.86
N LYS A 65 6.33 -6.58 -1.00
CA LYS A 65 6.66 -8.00 -1.16
C LYS A 65 6.22 -8.87 0.02
N LYS A 66 6.24 -8.34 1.26
CA LYS A 66 5.78 -9.08 2.44
C LYS A 66 4.27 -9.08 2.59
N LEU A 67 3.60 -7.98 2.25
CA LEU A 67 2.14 -7.88 2.21
C LEU A 67 1.56 -8.83 1.15
N ALA A 68 2.22 -8.97 0.00
CA ALA A 68 1.82 -9.92 -1.04
C ALA A 68 1.89 -11.40 -0.60
N ASN A 69 2.61 -11.73 0.49
CA ASN A 69 2.64 -13.08 1.05
C ASN A 69 1.53 -13.36 2.06
N VAL A 70 0.71 -12.36 2.41
CA VAL A 70 -0.44 -12.55 3.28
C VAL A 70 -1.56 -13.17 2.44
N ILE A 71 -2.05 -14.34 2.88
CA ILE A 71 -2.97 -15.19 2.09
C ILE A 71 -4.25 -14.46 1.70
N GLU A 72 -4.73 -13.55 2.55
CA GLU A 72 -5.97 -12.81 2.38
C GLU A 72 -5.87 -11.66 1.37
N VAL A 73 -4.65 -11.31 0.95
CA VAL A 73 -4.43 -10.15 0.08
C VAL A 73 -4.72 -10.53 -1.37
N ILE A 74 -5.68 -9.83 -1.95
CA ILE A 74 -6.14 -10.01 -3.33
C ILE A 74 -5.34 -9.12 -4.28
N ASP A 75 -5.15 -7.86 -3.89
CA ASP A 75 -4.48 -6.86 -4.73
C ASP A 75 -3.80 -5.78 -3.89
N ILE A 76 -2.69 -5.25 -4.41
CA ILE A 76 -1.93 -4.16 -3.80
C ILE A 76 -1.58 -3.13 -4.87
N ASN A 77 -1.92 -1.87 -4.63
CA ASN A 77 -1.58 -0.76 -5.51
C ASN A 77 -0.86 0.35 -4.75
N ILE A 78 0.12 0.96 -5.41
CA ILE A 78 0.88 2.11 -4.89
C ILE A 78 0.53 3.30 -5.80
N THR A 79 -0.19 4.28 -5.27
CA THR A 79 -0.79 5.34 -6.09
C THR A 79 0.09 6.59 -6.24
N SER A 80 0.76 7.04 -5.18
CA SER A 80 1.53 8.30 -5.27
C SER A 80 2.73 8.33 -4.33
N THR A 81 3.78 9.00 -4.81
CA THR A 81 4.99 9.37 -4.09
C THR A 81 5.01 10.88 -3.93
N ILE A 82 4.73 11.37 -2.72
CA ILE A 82 4.86 12.80 -2.44
C ILE A 82 6.23 13.02 -1.82
N PRO A 83 7.15 13.75 -2.50
CA PRO A 83 8.43 14.10 -1.90
C PRO A 83 8.20 15.12 -0.78
N MET A 84 8.70 14.85 0.43
CA MET A 84 8.57 15.75 1.59
C MET A 84 9.37 17.06 1.45
N THR A 85 10.15 17.23 0.38
CA THR A 85 10.76 18.53 0.05
C THR A 85 9.70 19.42 -0.57
N GLY A 86 9.29 20.48 0.15
CA GLY A 86 8.24 21.44 -0.22
C GLY A 86 8.50 22.21 -1.51
N THR A 87 8.39 21.54 -2.65
CA THR A 87 8.22 22.18 -3.94
C THR A 87 7.08 21.46 -4.65
N VAL A 88 5.89 22.04 -4.49
CA VAL A 88 4.65 21.65 -5.18
C VAL A 88 4.81 22.01 -6.66
N ASN A 89 5.61 21.22 -7.38
CA ASN A 89 5.67 21.34 -8.84
C ASN A 89 4.67 20.34 -9.42
N SER A 90 3.54 20.90 -9.84
CA SER A 90 2.35 20.28 -10.42
C SER A 90 2.59 19.55 -11.76
N LYS A 91 3.71 18.84 -11.97
CA LYS A 91 4.09 18.31 -13.29
C LYS A 91 4.67 16.88 -13.39
N THR A 92 4.64 16.06 -12.34
CA THR A 92 5.21 14.69 -12.47
C THR A 92 4.22 13.60 -12.09
N ALA A 93 3.05 13.58 -12.75
CA ALA A 93 2.25 12.37 -12.90
C ALA A 93 2.90 11.50 -13.99
N HIS A 94 4.01 10.83 -13.67
CA HIS A 94 4.66 9.90 -14.60
C HIS A 94 4.46 8.45 -14.14
N ALA A 95 3.68 7.72 -14.94
CA ALA A 95 3.82 6.31 -15.28
C ALA A 95 4.02 5.29 -14.14
N VAL A 96 2.94 4.65 -13.72
CA VAL A 96 2.95 3.23 -13.31
C VAL A 96 1.83 2.49 -14.05
N LYS A 97 2.03 2.28 -15.36
CA LYS A 97 1.35 1.21 -16.09
C LYS A 97 2.26 -0.01 -16.05
N THR A 98 2.18 -0.77 -14.96
CA THR A 98 2.67 -2.15 -14.97
C THR A 98 1.76 -3.00 -14.10
N SER A 99 0.73 -3.57 -14.71
CA SER A 99 0.25 -4.87 -14.27
C SER A 99 -0.16 -5.66 -15.49
N LEU A 100 0.65 -6.67 -15.77
CA LEU A 100 0.37 -7.69 -16.75
C LEU A 100 -0.94 -8.39 -16.36
N LYS A 101 -1.93 -8.39 -17.25
CA LYS A 101 -2.91 -9.48 -17.35
C LYS A 101 -2.93 -10.02 -18.76
N LYS A 102 -2.50 -11.27 -18.85
CA LYS A 102 -2.56 -12.17 -19.98
C LYS A 102 -3.97 -12.78 -20.01
N ALA A 103 -4.71 -12.60 -21.09
CA ALA A 103 -5.91 -13.35 -21.56
C ALA A 103 -6.44 -12.57 -22.78
N ALA A 104 -6.68 -13.11 -23.97
CA ALA A 104 -6.89 -14.47 -24.44
C ALA A 104 -6.30 -14.64 -25.86
#